data_AF-A0A0V0R8A5-F1
#
_entry.id   AF-A0A0V0R8A5-F1
#
_cell.length_a   1.000
_cell.length_b   1.000
_cell.length_c   1.000
_cell.angle_alpha   90.00
_cell.angle_beta   90.00
_cell.angle_gamma   90.00
#
_symmetry.space_group_name_H-M   'P 1'
#
loop_
_entity.id
_entity.type
_entity.pdbx_description
1 polymer ?
#
loop_
_entity_poly.entity_id
_entity_poly.type
_entity_poly.pdbx_seq_one_letter_code
_entity_poly.pdbx_strand_id
1 'polypeptide(L)'
;MLEQIEKQKKQQQYLQEQQKYRSYFKKGLQELNLTCLSFSIYDLQNRSFLLSVDGNQRKEIASLTKIMTCYLVCHYIDKGLVKANQVVKVSCRAASVIDIII
;
A
#
# COMPACT_ATOMS: atom_id res chain seq x y z
N MET A 1 -14.64 4.43 33.44
CA MET A 1 -15.97 4.75 32.89
C MET A 1 -15.90 5.88 31.87
N LEU A 2 -15.39 7.07 32.24
CA LEU A 2 -15.25 8.22 31.33
C LEU A 2 -14.40 7.93 30.08
N GLU A 3 -13.26 7.25 30.23
CA GLU A 3 -12.39 6.88 29.10
C GLU A 3 -13.07 5.93 28.09
N GLN A 4 -13.94 5.03 28.56
CA GLN A 4 -14.68 4.12 27.69
C GLN A 4 -15.74 4.88 26.88
N ILE A 5 -16.39 5.87 27.50
CA ILE A 5 -17.34 6.75 26.83
C ILE A 5 -16.64 7.59 25.76
N GLU A 6 -15.44 8.10 26.04
CA GLU A 6 -14.66 8.89 25.08
C GLU A 6 -14.18 8.06 23.88
N LYS A 7 -13.72 6.82 24.12
CA LYS A 7 -13.37 5.87 23.05
C LYS A 7 -14.58 5.54 22.17
N GLN A 8 -15.74 5.29 22.77
CA GLN A 8 -16.97 5.02 22.02
C GLN A 8 -17.43 6.21 21.17
N LYS A 9 -17.34 7.43 21.71
CA LYS A 9 -17.66 8.65 20.95
C LYS A 9 -16.72 8.86 19.77
N LYS A 10 -15.40 8.72 19.95
CA LYS A 10 -14.42 8.80 18.86
C LYS A 10 -14.67 7.74 17.78
N GLN A 11 -15.03 6.52 18.19
CA GLN A 11 -15.33 5.44 17.26
C GLN A 11 -16.63 5.69 16.47
N GLN A 12 -17.68 6.22 17.11
CA GLN A 12 -18.91 6.62 16.43
C GLN A 12 -18.69 7.78 15.46
N GLN A 13 -17.91 8.79 15.86
CA GLN A 13 -17.58 9.93 15.00
C GLN A 13 -16.79 9.48 13.76
N TYR A 14 -15.81 8.58 13.94
CA TYR A 14 -15.06 7.98 12.83
C TYR A 14 -15.97 7.21 11.85
N LEU A 15 -16.92 6.42 12.37
CA LEU A 15 -17.88 5.68 11.53
C LEU A 15 -18.81 6.62 10.75
N GLN A 16 -19.26 7.72 11.36
CA GLN A 16 -20.08 8.74 10.69
C GLN A 16 -19.30 9.47 9.61
N GLU A 17 -18.05 9.84 9.87
CA GLU A 17 -17.17 10.43 8.87
C GLU A 17 -16.93 9.48 7.70
N GLN A 18 -16.66 8.19 7.95
CA GLN A 18 -16.55 7.19 6.88
C GLN A 18 -17.83 7.06 6.04
N GLN A 19 -19.01 7.08 6.67
CA GLN A 19 -20.29 7.03 5.95
C GLN A 19 -20.49 8.28 5.07
N LYS A 20 -20.12 9.46 5.59
CA LYS A 20 -20.15 10.72 4.84
C LYS A 20 -19.17 10.68 3.67
N TYR A 21 -17.92 10.27 3.88
CA TYR A 21 -16.95 10.11 2.78
C TYR A 21 -17.45 9.11 1.73
N ARG A 22 -18.00 7.97 2.15
CA ARG A 22 -18.59 6.99 1.23
C ARG A 22 -19.67 7.61 0.33
N SER A 23 -20.52 8.51 0.83
CA SER A 23 -21.59 9.11 0.02
C SER A 23 -21.06 10.18 -0.95
N TYR A 24 -20.08 10.99 -0.56
CA TYR A 24 -19.38 11.93 -1.45
C TYR A 24 -18.65 11.20 -2.58
N PHE A 25 -17.91 10.16 -2.21
CA PHE A 25 -17.16 9.34 -3.15
C PHE A 25 -18.09 8.54 -4.08
N LYS A 26 -19.25 8.04 -3.61
CA LYS A 26 -20.18 7.28 -4.47
C LYS A 26 -20.67 8.07 -5.70
N LYS A 27 -20.77 9.41 -5.62
CA LYS A 27 -21.10 10.27 -6.77
C LYS A 27 -19.85 10.57 -7.63
N GLY A 28 -18.76 11.05 -7.03
CA GLY A 28 -17.54 11.42 -7.78
C GLY A 28 -16.73 10.24 -8.34
N LEU A 29 -16.90 9.03 -7.83
CA LEU A 29 -16.20 7.84 -8.35
C LEU A 29 -16.89 7.15 -9.52
N GLN A 30 -18.21 7.31 -9.66
CA GLN A 30 -18.87 6.88 -10.89
C GLN A 30 -18.43 7.75 -12.08
N GLU A 31 -17.97 8.97 -11.81
CA GLU A 31 -17.34 9.86 -12.79
C GLU A 31 -15.87 9.51 -13.06
N LEU A 32 -15.20 8.83 -12.12
CA LEU A 32 -13.85 8.28 -12.34
C LEU A 32 -13.96 7.11 -13.31
N ASN A 33 -13.91 7.41 -14.59
CA ASN A 33 -13.88 6.45 -15.69
C ASN A 33 -12.56 5.67 -15.69
N LEU A 34 -12.38 4.79 -14.72
CA LEU A 34 -11.18 3.99 -14.51
C LEU A 34 -11.30 2.67 -15.27
N THR A 35 -10.46 2.49 -16.27
CA THR A 35 -10.30 1.20 -16.95
C THR A 35 -9.26 0.35 -16.20
N CYS A 36 -9.67 -0.33 -15.14
CA CYS A 36 -8.79 -1.23 -14.38
C CYS A 36 -9.55 -2.39 -13.73
N LEU A 37 -8.88 -3.52 -13.48
CA LEU A 37 -9.47 -4.70 -12.85
C LEU A 37 -9.64 -4.56 -11.33
N SER A 38 -8.90 -3.67 -10.68
CA SER A 38 -8.97 -3.39 -9.24
C SER A 38 -8.20 -2.13 -8.92
N PHE A 39 -8.66 -1.39 -7.92
CA PHE A 39 -7.94 -0.25 -7.38
C PHE A 39 -8.29 -0.03 -5.91
N SER A 40 -7.45 0.72 -5.21
CA SER A 40 -7.72 1.14 -3.83
C SER A 40 -7.16 2.53 -3.60
N ILE A 41 -7.87 3.33 -2.81
CA ILE A 41 -7.46 4.67 -2.39
C ILE A 41 -7.29 4.62 -0.89
N TYR A 42 -6.07 4.85 -0.42
CA TYR A 42 -5.71 4.83 0.98
C TYR A 42 -5.35 6.25 1.45
N ASP A 43 -5.99 6.70 2.52
CA ASP A 43 -5.67 7.95 3.19
C ASP A 43 -4.53 7.70 4.18
N LEU A 44 -3.37 8.30 3.90
CA LEU A 44 -2.18 8.18 4.74
C LEU A 44 -2.31 8.91 6.09
N GLN A 45 -3.02 10.04 6.14
CA GLN A 45 -3.19 10.82 7.37
C GLN A 45 -4.12 10.09 8.34
N ASN A 46 -5.27 9.64 7.83
CA ASN A 46 -6.28 8.94 8.63
C ASN A 46 -6.03 7.42 8.73
N ARG A 47 -5.01 6.91 8.03
CA ARG A 47 -4.63 5.49 7.97
C ARG A 47 -5.78 4.56 7.61
N SER A 48 -6.65 4.99 6.69
CA SER A 48 -7.87 4.29 6.33
C SER A 48 -8.08 4.20 4.82
N PHE A 49 -8.64 3.09 4.33
CA PHE A 49 -9.08 3.00 2.95
C PHE A 49 -10.33 3.86 2.74
N LEU A 50 -10.25 4.82 1.81
CA LEU A 50 -11.39 5.62 1.37
C LEU A 50 -12.26 4.82 0.40
N LEU A 51 -11.60 4.01 -0.44
CA LEU A 51 -12.26 3.09 -1.36
C LEU A 51 -11.36 1.90 -1.69
N SER A 52 -11.97 0.75 -1.91
CA SER A 52 -11.34 -0.41 -2.53
C SER A 52 -12.34 -1.10 -3.44
N VAL A 53 -11.95 -1.36 -4.69
CA VAL A 53 -12.71 -2.17 -5.65
C VAL A 53 -11.87 -3.40 -5.97
N ASP A 54 -12.42 -4.57 -5.67
CA ASP A 54 -11.76 -5.88 -5.83
C ASP A 54 -10.38 -6.00 -5.15
N GLY A 55 -10.09 -5.17 -4.14
CA GLY A 55 -8.78 -5.12 -3.49
C GLY A 55 -8.41 -6.33 -2.62
N ASN A 56 -9.38 -7.21 -2.32
CA ASN A 56 -9.14 -8.43 -1.52
C ASN A 56 -8.85 -9.67 -2.38
N GLN A 57 -8.98 -9.58 -3.71
CA GLN A 57 -8.66 -10.70 -4.58
C GLN A 57 -7.15 -10.85 -4.72
N ARG A 58 -6.65 -12.08 -4.59
CA ARG A 58 -5.24 -12.38 -4.88
C ARG A 58 -5.03 -12.24 -6.38
N LYS A 59 -4.12 -11.33 -6.76
CA LYS A 59 -3.72 -11.10 -8.15
C LYS A 59 -2.21 -11.26 -8.29
N GLU A 60 -1.75 -11.60 -9.49
CA GLU A 60 -0.34 -11.54 -9.79
C GLU A 60 0.12 -10.07 -9.75
N ILE A 61 1.08 -9.79 -8.87
CA ILE A 61 1.55 -8.43 -8.59
C ILE A 61 2.81 -8.06 -9.37
N ALA A 62 3.27 -8.91 -10.30
CA ALA A 62 4.39 -8.71 -11.22
C ALA A 62 5.50 -7.80 -10.66
N SER A 63 5.64 -6.58 -11.19
CA SER A 63 6.67 -5.61 -10.81
C SER A 63 6.48 -4.98 -9.42
N LEU A 64 5.29 -5.01 -8.83
CA LEU A 64 5.01 -4.47 -7.48
C LEU A 64 5.74 -5.27 -6.39
N THR A 65 6.15 -6.51 -6.66
CA THR A 65 7.03 -7.28 -5.77
C THR A 65 8.31 -6.51 -5.40
N LYS A 66 8.80 -5.66 -6.31
CA LYS A 66 9.98 -4.81 -6.10
C LYS A 66 9.79 -3.80 -4.97
N ILE A 67 8.55 -3.40 -4.65
CA ILE A 67 8.26 -2.51 -3.50
C ILE A 67 8.67 -3.20 -2.20
N MET A 68 8.28 -4.47 -2.02
CA MET A 68 8.65 -5.23 -0.82
C MET A 68 10.16 -5.54 -0.81
N THR A 69 10.75 -5.85 -1.96
CA THR A 69 12.20 -6.02 -2.08
C THR A 69 12.96 -4.76 -1.64
N CYS A 70 12.54 -3.59 -2.12
CA CYS A 70 13.14 -2.31 -1.74
C CYS A 70 12.97 -2.03 -0.24
N TYR A 71 11.79 -2.27 0.31
CA TYR A 71 11.53 -2.14 1.75
C TYR A 71 12.51 -2.96 2.60
N LEU A 72 12.75 -4.22 2.24
CA LEU A 72 13.71 -5.07 2.96
C LEU A 72 15.15 -4.55 2.89
N VAL A 73 15.56 -4.04 1.73
CA VAL A 73 16.90 -3.44 1.57
C VAL A 73 17.04 -2.21 2.49
N CYS A 74 16.07 -1.30 2.49
CA CYS A 74 16.08 -0.13 3.37
C CYS A 74 16.12 -0.55 4.84
N HIS A 75 15.27 -1.51 5.24
CA HIS A 75 15.23 -2.01 6.61
C HIS A 75 16.56 -2.63 7.08
N TYR A 76 17.29 -3.30 6.18
CA TYR A 76 18.61 -3.86 6.50
C TYR A 76 19.70 -2.81 6.57
N ILE A 77 19.60 -1.74 5.76
CA ILE A 77 20.47 -0.57 5.86
C ILE A 77 20.22 0.15 7.19
N ASP A 78 18.97 0.41 7.55
CA ASP A 78 18.59 1.09 8.79
C ASP A 78 19.04 0.31 10.04
N LYS A 79 19.03 -1.03 9.96
CA LYS A 79 19.56 -1.91 11.03
C LYS A 79 21.08 -2.04 11.03
N GLY A 80 21.79 -1.43 10.10
CA GLY A 80 23.25 -1.53 9.97
C GLY A 80 23.76 -2.91 9.55
N LEU A 81 22.88 -3.78 9.03
CA LEU A 81 23.26 -5.11 8.54
C LEU A 81 23.95 -5.05 7.17
N VAL A 82 23.64 -4.01 6.41
CA VAL A 82 24.20 -3.71 5.09
C VAL A 82 24.55 -2.22 5.05
N LYS A 83 25.67 -1.85 4.41
CA LYS A 83 25.99 -0.43 4.20
C LYS A 83 25.45 0.05 2.86
N ALA A 84 24.93 1.27 2.80
CA ALA A 84 24.41 1.85 1.55
C ALA A 84 25.48 1.95 0.44
N ASN A 85 26.75 2.10 0.82
CA ASN A 85 27.90 2.15 -0.08
C ASN A 85 28.69 0.82 -0.15
N GLN A 86 28.07 -0.28 0.28
CA GLN A 86 28.72 -1.58 0.27
C GLN A 86 28.96 -2.03 -1.18
N VAL A 87 30.20 -2.35 -1.50
CA VAL A 87 30.54 -3.01 -2.76
C VAL A 87 30.10 -4.47 -2.67
N VAL A 88 29.27 -4.90 -3.63
CA VAL A 88 28.77 -6.27 -3.71
C VAL A 88 29.25 -6.95 -4.98
N LYS A 89 29.58 -8.25 -4.88
CA LYS A 89 29.93 -9.06 -6.04
C LYS A 89 28.66 -9.62 -6.66
N VAL A 90 28.40 -9.30 -7.93
CA VAL A 90 27.32 -9.90 -8.70
C VAL A 90 27.73 -11.32 -9.09
N SER A 91 26.90 -12.31 -8.75
CA SER A 91 27.14 -13.71 -9.14
C SER A 91 26.68 -13.95 -10.58
N CYS A 92 27.24 -14.97 -11.24
CA CYS A 92 26.81 -15.35 -12.59
C CYS A 92 25.31 -15.67 -12.66
N ARG A 93 24.75 -16.27 -11.61
CA ARG A 93 23.31 -16.55 -11.48
C ARG A 93 22.46 -15.28 -11.39
N ALA A 94 22.96 -14.24 -10.72
CA ALA A 94 22.24 -12.96 -10.67
C ALA A 94 22.34 -12.23 -12.02
N ALA A 95 23.47 -12.32 -12.70
CA ALA A 95 23.67 -11.75 -14.02
C ALA A 95 22.78 -12.42 -15.09
N SER A 96 22.59 -13.73 -15.03
CA SER A 96 21.75 -14.46 -15.99
C SER A 96 20.26 -14.10 -15.94
N VAL A 97 19.81 -13.36 -14.92
CA VAL A 97 18.44 -12.83 -14.84
C VAL A 97 18.28 -11.56 -15.69
N ILE A 98 19.38 -10.91 -16.07
CA ILE A 98 19.41 -9.70 -16.90
C ILE A 98 19.42 -10.04 -18.39
N ASP A 99 19.67 -11.30 -18.76
CA ASP A 99 19.63 -11.77 -20.15
C ASP A 99 18.18 -11.95 -20.65
N ILE A 100 17.54 -10.82 -20.96
CA ILE A 100 16.41 -10.77 -21.90
C ILE A 100 16.93 -10.13 -23.20
N ILE A 101 17.27 -11.03 -24.14
CA ILE A 101 17.04 -10.98 -25.59
C ILE A 101 17.17 -9.59 -26.24
N ILE A 102 18.33 -9.36 -26.88
CA ILE A 102 18.44 -8.50 -28.07
C ILE A 102 18.17 -9.36 -29.30
#